data_AF-A0A5M5BR46-F1
#
_entry.id   AF-A0A5M5BR46-F1
#
_cell.length_a   1.000
_cell.length_b   1.000
_cell.length_c   1.000
_cell.angle_alpha   90.00
_cell.angle_beta   90.00
_cell.angle_gamma   90.00
#
_symmetry.space_group_name_H-M   'P 1'
#
loop_
_entity.id
_entity.type
_entity.pdbx_description
1 polymer ?
#
loop_
_entity_poly.entity_id
_entity_poly.type
_entity_poly.pdbx_seq_one_letter_code
_entity_poly.pdbx_strand_id
1 'polypeptide(L)' 'FQFSIIPFSDVLLEKARHINELERDGLLTVHLDAEQAGVGTATCGPGVLPQYLVPLKKQSFEFTLYPVK' A
#
# COMPACT_ATOMS: atom_id res chain seq x y z
N PHE A 1 -10.66 4.90 5.50
CA PHE A 1 -9.88 4.18 4.48
C PHE A 1 -8.49 4.79 4.42
N GLN A 2 -7.54 4.03 3.89
CA GLN A 2 -6.17 4.45 3.62
C GLN A 2 -5.99 4.50 2.10
N PHE A 3 -5.02 5.30 1.66
CA PHE A 3 -4.87 5.62 0.25
C PHE A 3 -3.41 5.88 -0.09
N SER A 4 -2.98 5.40 -1.25
CA SER A 4 -1.70 5.80 -1.84
C SER A 4 -1.81 5.90 -3.36
N ILE A 5 -1.02 6.81 -3.94
CA ILE A 5 -0.77 6.88 -5.38
C ILE A 5 0.73 6.93 -5.58
N ILE A 6 1.24 6.06 -6.45
CA ILE A 6 2.65 6.05 -6.83
C ILE A 6 2.81 5.94 -8.36
N PRO A 7 3.85 6.54 -8.95
CA PRO A 7 4.09 6.50 -10.39
C PRO A 7 4.89 5.28 -10.85
N PHE A 8 4.76 4.16 -10.13
CA PHE A 8 5.45 2.90 -10.38
C PHE A 8 4.48 1.75 -10.10
N SER A 9 4.61 0.64 -10.83
CA SER A 9 3.89 -0.59 -10.47
C SER A 9 4.44 -1.19 -9.18
N ASP A 10 3.60 -1.88 -8.39
CA ASP A 10 4.07 -2.56 -7.17
C ASP A 10 5.13 -3.62 -7.47
N VAL A 11 5.01 -4.29 -8.63
CA VAL A 11 5.99 -5.28 -9.11
C VAL A 11 7.38 -4.64 -9.27
N LEU A 12 7.44 -3.43 -9.84
CA LEU A 12 8.70 -2.70 -9.98
C LEU A 12 9.21 -2.20 -8.63
N LEU A 13 8.32 -1.62 -7.81
CA LEU A 13 8.67 -1.02 -6.52
C LEU A 13 9.24 -2.05 -5.55
N GLU A 14 8.67 -3.25 -5.50
CA GLU A 14 9.17 -4.37 -4.70
C GLU A 14 10.51 -4.91 -5.21
N LYS A 15 10.71 -4.93 -6.54
CA LYS A 15 11.94 -5.46 -7.14
C LYS A 15 13.14 -4.52 -6.96
N ALA A 16 12.91 -3.21 -6.97
CA ALA A 16 13.97 -2.20 -6.93
C ALA A 16 14.74 -2.25 -5.61
N ARG A 17 16.07 -2.35 -5.70
CA ARG A 17 17.00 -2.29 -4.57
C ARG A 17 17.67 -0.93 -4.44
N HIS A 18 17.68 -0.15 -5.52
CA HIS A 18 18.23 1.20 -5.57
C HIS A 18 17.29 2.14 -6.32
N ILE A 19 17.36 3.43 -5.98
CA ILE A 19 16.47 4.47 -6.52
C ILE A 19 16.58 4.58 -8.05
N ASN A 20 17.76 4.36 -8.61
CA ASN A 20 18.00 4.46 -10.05
C ASN A 20 17.42 3.30 -10.88
N GLU A 21 16.86 2.27 -10.24
CA GLU A 21 16.17 1.16 -10.91
C GLU A 21 14.68 1.45 -11.14
N LEU A 22 14.16 2.56 -10.58
CA LEU A 22 12.76 2.96 -10.72
C LEU A 22 12.52 3.65 -12.08
N GLU A 23 11.85 2.94 -12.98
CA GLU A 23 11.43 3.44 -14.29
C GLU A 23 9.90 3.65 -14.35
N ARG A 24 9.46 4.79 -14.88
CA ARG A 24 8.03 5.07 -15.07
C ARG A 24 7.54 4.45 -16.37
N ASP A 25 6.39 3.79 -16.33
CA ASP A 25 5.72 3.19 -17.50
C ASP A 25 4.59 4.08 -18.07
N GLY A 26 4.38 5.26 -17.47
CA GLY A 26 3.31 6.19 -17.85
C GLY A 26 1.97 5.93 -17.15
N LEU A 27 1.90 4.95 -16.25
CA LEU A 27 0.72 4.65 -15.43
C LEU A 27 0.93 5.08 -13.97
N LEU A 28 -0.18 5.11 -13.22
CA LEU A 28 -0.18 5.30 -11.77
C LEU A 28 -0.78 4.06 -11.11
N THR A 29 -0.16 3.59 -10.03
CA THR A 29 -0.78 2.61 -9.13
C THR A 29 -1.56 3.35 -8.07
N VAL A 30 -2.84 3.01 -7.91
CA VAL A 30 -3.75 3.61 -6.93
C VAL A 30 -4.23 2.51 -5.98
N HIS A 31 -4.00 2.71 -4.68
CA HIS A 31 -4.51 1.82 -3.62
C HIS A 31 -5.66 2.49 -2.87
N LEU A 32 -6.79 1.78 -2.76
CA LEU A 32 -7.94 2.14 -1.94
C LEU A 32 -8.14 1.04 -0.90
N ASP A 33 -7.56 1.23 0.29
CA ASP A 33 -7.49 0.19 1.31
C ASP A 33 -8.47 0.48 2.45
N ALA A 34 -9.37 -0.46 2.75
CA ALA A 34 -10.18 -0.35 3.96
C ALA A 34 -9.32 -0.53 5.22
N GLU A 35 -8.34 -1.44 5.15
CA GLU A 35 -7.38 -1.79 6.19
C GLU A 35 -5.99 -1.99 5.57
N GLN A 36 -4.97 -1.53 6.26
CA GLN A 36 -3.56 -1.74 5.90
C GLN A 36 -2.77 -1.86 7.20
N ALA A 37 -1.80 -2.78 7.24
CA ALA A 37 -1.01 -3.00 8.44
C ALA A 37 -0.12 -1.78 8.76
N GLY A 38 0.14 -1.57 10.05
CA GLY A 38 1.23 -0.67 10.47
C GLY A 38 2.60 -1.20 10.03
N VAL A 39 3.61 -0.33 10.07
CA VAL A 39 4.99 -0.68 9.64
C VAL A 39 5.84 -1.34 10.74
N GLY A 40 5.55 -1.04 12.01
CA GLY A 40 6.34 -1.53 13.14
C GLY A 40 7.81 -1.06 13.10
N THR A 41 8.70 -1.79 13.78
CA THR A 41 10.15 -1.50 13.85
C THR A 41 10.98 -2.77 13.67
N ALA A 42 10.48 -3.74 12.90
CA ALA A 42 11.08 -5.06 12.76
C ALA A 42 12.45 -5.08 12.06
N THR A 43 12.92 -3.94 11.54
CA THR A 43 14.30 -3.77 11.10
C THR A 43 15.28 -4.02 12.27
N CYS A 44 14.97 -3.54 13.47
CA CYS A 44 15.65 -3.87 14.71
C CYS A 44 14.76 -3.47 15.92
N GLY A 45 13.95 -4.41 16.41
CA GLY A 45 13.00 -4.15 17.50
C GLY A 45 11.69 -4.91 17.32
N PRO A 46 10.62 -4.50 18.03
CA PRO A 46 9.31 -5.12 17.91
C PRO A 46 8.74 -4.99 16.49
N GLY A 47 7.99 -6.02 16.07
CA GLY A 47 7.15 -5.96 14.88
C GLY A 47 5.92 -5.07 15.08
N VAL A 48 4.98 -5.19 14.15
CA VAL A 48 3.69 -4.50 14.23
C VAL A 48 2.94 -4.96 15.49
N LEU A 49 2.43 -4.01 16.28
CA LEU A 49 1.64 -4.35 17.47
C LEU A 49 0.29 -4.98 17.06
N PRO A 50 -0.30 -5.89 17.86
CA PRO A 50 -1.51 -6.63 17.48
C PRO A 50 -2.69 -5.76 17.03
N GLN A 51 -2.88 -4.58 17.62
CA GLN A 51 -3.94 -3.63 17.27
C GLN A 51 -3.74 -2.93 15.91
N TYR A 52 -2.55 -3.03 15.31
CA TYR A 52 -2.22 -2.44 14.01
C TYR A 52 -2.03 -3.50 12.91
N LEU A 53 -2.36 -4.76 13.18
CA LEU A 53 -2.43 -5.82 12.19
C LEU A 53 -3.77 -5.80 11.45
N VAL A 54 -3.77 -6.19 10.18
CA VAL A 54 -5.02 -6.39 9.42
C VAL A 54 -5.79 -7.58 10.03
N PRO A 55 -7.07 -7.43 10.42
CA PRO A 55 -7.82 -8.52 11.03
C PRO A 55 -8.09 -9.69 10.06
N LEU A 56 -7.66 -10.90 10.41
CA LEU A 56 -7.94 -12.12 9.64
C LEU A 56 -9.33 -12.69 9.95
N LYS A 57 -10.38 -11.95 9.58
CA LYS A 57 -11.78 -12.33 9.76
C LYS A 57 -12.61 -11.93 8.54
N LYS A 58 -13.85 -12.39 8.45
CA LYS A 58 -14.77 -11.92 7.40
C LYS A 58 -14.95 -10.40 7.53
N GLN A 59 -14.72 -9.69 6.44
CA GLN A 59 -14.84 -8.24 6.34
C GLN A 59 -15.60 -7.88 5.05
N SER A 60 -16.28 -6.75 5.07
CA SER A 60 -16.94 -6.14 3.92
C SER A 60 -16.59 -4.66 3.89
N PHE A 61 -16.29 -4.12 2.72
CA PHE A 61 -15.99 -2.72 2.49
C PHE A 61 -16.43 -2.31 1.09
N GLU A 62 -16.62 -1.01 0.87
CA GLU A 62 -17.02 -0.46 -0.42
C GLU A 62 -16.31 0.87 -0.69
N PHE A 63 -16.21 1.21 -1.98
CA PHE A 63 -15.76 2.49 -2.47
C PHE A 63 -16.69 2.94 -3.59
N THR A 64 -17.04 4.23 -3.61
CA THR A 64 -17.84 4.82 -4.69
C THR A 64 -16.99 5.82 -5.45
N LEU A 65 -16.90 5.66 -6.77
CA LEU A 65 -16.09 6.52 -7.64
C LEU A 65 -16.98 7.51 -8.39
N TYR A 66 -16.63 8.79 -8.34
CA TYR A 66 -17.31 9.86 -9.05
C TYR A 66 -16.37 10.48 -10.08
N PRO A 67 -16.68 10.38 -11.39
CA PRO A 67 -15.95 11.14 -12.39
C PRO A 67 -16.10 12.64 -12.15
N VAL A 68 -14.99 13.37 -12.26
CA VAL A 68 -14.97 14.85 -12.23
C VAL A 68 -14.54 15.39 -13.59
N LYS A 69 -15.00 16.60 -13.92
CA LYS A 69 -14.62 17.34 -15.13
C LYS A 69 -13.56 18.37 -14.82
#